data_AF-M2YED9-F1
#
_entry.id   AF-M2YED9-F1
#
_cell.length_a   1.000
_cell.length_b   1.000
_cell.length_c   1.000
_cell.angle_alpha   90.00
_cell.angle_beta   90.00
_cell.angle_gamma   90.00
#
_symmetry.space_group_name_H-M   'P 1'
#
loop_
_entity.id
_entity.type
_entity.pdbx_description
1 polymer ?
#
loop_
_entity_poly.entity_id
_entity_poly.type
_entity_poly.pdbx_seq_one_letter_code
_entity_poly.pdbx_strand_id
1 'polypeptide(L)'
;MSTYIPPLRDIRFTMEEVVGLDSITALPGFEDATADTADSILTEAGHIAEGVLSPLNRVGDQDGARQENDVVRTAPGWKEAWATIVEGGWNGLPFPSDFGGMGLPNLFNTAVHEMWQAANMAFTLNPMLTQGAVNALSLYGSDEQKAFYLPRMVTGEWTGTMNLTEPQAGSDLAAIRTRAVPDGDRYRLSGQKIFITYGDHDLADNIVHLVLARLPDAPAGVKGISLFVVPKILPDGKPNDVKCVSLEHKLGIHGSPTAVMSFGDHEGALGELVGQPHRGLEYMFVMMNHARLAVGLQGLAIAERAYQQARSYARDRVQGKPAGWTGSGPAGIVHHPDVRRLLMTMKSGIEAMRGIHYTAAAVSDIAHRHPDPNARYEASQRVEFLTPIAKGWCTELGQHIASLGVQVHGGMGYIEETGAAQHLRDARITTIYEGTTAIQANDLIGRKILRDKGAFAHTMLAEIAGLAAELSAGGLASLQATGQRLAEGAAAAARVVDWLVGVAGENPRLAAAAAVPTLDLMGIVAGGHQVALAARIAKMAMDSGRDHDGFYAAKLATAHFYAEHFLPQASALERTVISGSATVMAVDEAIL
;
A
#
# COMPACT_ATOMS: atom_id res chain seq x y z
N MET A 1 21.36 0.17 14.79
CA MET A 1 20.54 0.61 13.64
C MET A 1 19.90 1.93 14.01
N SER A 2 19.69 2.86 13.07
CA SER A 2 19.05 4.16 13.38
C SER A 2 17.59 3.95 13.75
N THR A 3 17.09 4.56 14.82
CA THR A 3 15.67 4.56 15.17
C THR A 3 14.85 5.24 14.06
N TYR A 4 13.66 4.73 13.75
CA TYR A 4 12.72 5.40 12.85
C TYR A 4 12.06 6.58 13.57
N ILE A 5 12.06 7.75 12.94
CA ILE A 5 11.42 8.95 13.49
C ILE A 5 10.20 9.27 12.62
N PRO A 6 8.98 9.17 13.14
CA PRO A 6 7.79 9.44 12.35
C PRO A 6 7.78 10.88 11.77
N PRO A 7 7.52 11.07 10.46
CA PRO A 7 7.53 12.39 9.83
C PRO A 7 6.23 13.17 10.12
N LEU A 8 5.87 13.34 11.40
CA LEU A 8 4.57 13.89 11.85
C LEU A 8 4.22 15.23 11.21
N ARG A 9 5.21 16.12 11.02
CA ARG A 9 4.99 17.42 10.37
C ARG A 9 4.55 17.27 8.91
N ASP A 10 5.12 16.30 8.20
CA ASP A 10 4.81 16.02 6.79
C ASP A 10 3.44 15.34 6.67
N ILE A 11 3.18 14.36 7.53
CA ILE A 11 1.91 13.65 7.65
C ILE A 11 0.77 14.64 7.92
N ARG A 12 0.90 15.49 8.95
CA ARG A 12 -0.10 16.53 9.27
C ARG A 12 -0.29 17.50 8.12
N PHE A 13 0.78 18.01 7.52
CA PHE A 13 0.68 18.88 6.35
C PHE A 13 -0.12 18.25 5.20
N THR A 14 0.16 16.99 4.86
CA THR A 14 -0.55 16.30 3.79
C THR A 14 -2.02 16.06 4.17
N MET A 15 -2.28 15.67 5.41
CA MET A 15 -3.63 15.37 5.89
C MET A 15 -4.51 16.62 5.99
N GLU A 16 -3.99 17.67 6.63
CA GLU A 16 -4.73 18.89 6.96
C GLU A 16 -4.78 19.86 5.78
N GLU A 17 -3.63 20.15 5.15
CA GLU A 17 -3.53 21.24 4.17
C GLU A 17 -3.64 20.75 2.72
N VAL A 18 -3.06 19.59 2.37
CA VAL A 18 -3.07 19.10 0.97
C VAL A 18 -4.40 18.44 0.63
N VAL A 19 -4.85 17.52 1.48
CA VAL A 19 -6.06 16.74 1.24
C VAL A 19 -7.30 17.39 1.88
N GLY A 20 -7.13 18.16 2.95
CA GLY A 20 -8.19 18.95 3.56
C GLY A 20 -8.99 18.17 4.60
N LEU A 21 -8.42 17.99 5.80
CA LEU A 21 -9.04 17.27 6.92
C LEU A 21 -10.44 17.79 7.31
N ASP A 22 -10.68 19.09 7.20
CA ASP A 22 -11.96 19.70 7.54
C ASP A 22 -13.12 19.10 6.72
N SER A 23 -12.87 18.77 5.45
CA SER A 23 -13.88 18.15 4.58
C SER A 23 -14.23 16.73 5.01
N ILE A 24 -13.29 16.02 5.62
CA ILE A 24 -13.47 14.67 6.15
C ILE A 24 -14.18 14.71 7.50
N THR A 25 -13.82 15.67 8.35
CA THR A 25 -14.48 15.93 9.64
C THR A 25 -15.96 16.26 9.45
N ALA A 26 -16.31 16.93 8.34
CA ALA A 26 -17.69 17.27 8.00
C ALA A 26 -18.55 16.09 7.50
N LEU A 27 -17.96 14.90 7.30
CA LEU A 27 -18.71 13.72 6.87
C LEU A 27 -19.51 13.13 8.04
N PRO A 28 -20.74 12.62 7.79
CA PRO A 28 -21.56 11.99 8.83
C PRO A 28 -20.86 10.85 9.57
N GLY A 29 -20.75 11.01 10.89
CA GLY A 29 -20.10 10.05 11.80
C GLY A 29 -18.59 10.20 11.92
N PHE A 30 -17.99 11.29 11.42
CA PHE A 30 -16.58 11.65 11.58
C PHE A 30 -16.39 13.01 12.28
N GLU A 31 -17.39 13.48 13.00
CA GLU A 31 -17.38 14.78 13.68
C GLU A 31 -16.25 14.88 14.71
N ASP A 32 -15.84 13.75 15.30
CA ASP A 32 -14.73 13.66 16.26
C ASP A 32 -13.35 13.62 15.58
N ALA A 33 -13.28 13.54 14.25
CA ALA A 33 -12.03 13.43 13.47
C ALA A 33 -11.33 14.79 13.26
N THR A 34 -11.26 15.60 14.31
CA THR A 34 -10.71 16.97 14.28
C THR A 34 -9.19 17.01 14.16
N ALA A 35 -8.62 18.20 13.93
CA ALA A 35 -7.18 18.42 13.95
C ALA A 35 -6.53 18.10 15.32
N ASP A 36 -7.23 18.36 16.43
CA ASP A 36 -6.73 18.03 17.78
C ASP A 36 -6.71 16.51 18.00
N THR A 37 -7.74 15.81 17.51
CA THR A 37 -7.79 14.34 17.49
C THR A 37 -6.65 13.80 16.62
N ALA A 38 -6.41 14.39 15.45
CA ALA A 38 -5.28 14.03 14.59
C ALA A 38 -3.95 14.19 15.31
N ASP A 39 -3.70 15.31 15.97
CA ASP A 39 -2.45 15.54 16.68
C ASP A 39 -2.22 14.50 17.78
N SER A 40 -3.26 14.20 18.56
CA SER A 40 -3.20 13.21 19.64
C SER A 40 -2.95 11.80 19.10
N ILE A 41 -3.74 11.37 18.11
CA ILE A 41 -3.65 10.02 17.51
C ILE A 41 -2.30 9.81 16.83
N LEU A 42 -1.86 10.78 16.03
CA LEU A 42 -0.60 10.67 15.29
C LEU A 42 0.62 10.70 16.22
N THR A 43 0.57 11.49 17.29
CA THR A 43 1.66 11.56 18.27
C THR A 43 1.80 10.24 19.02
N GLU A 44 0.71 9.68 19.54
CA GLU A 44 0.77 8.40 20.28
C GLU A 44 1.09 7.21 19.36
N ALA A 45 0.50 7.15 18.16
CA ALA A 45 0.88 6.15 17.16
C ALA A 45 2.36 6.28 16.75
N GLY A 46 2.88 7.51 16.69
CA GLY A 46 4.28 7.81 16.44
C GLY A 46 5.19 7.29 17.55
N HIS A 47 4.82 7.45 18.82
CA HIS A 47 5.57 6.89 19.95
C HIS A 47 5.64 5.35 19.89
N ILE A 48 4.54 4.69 19.49
CA ILE A 48 4.53 3.23 19.28
C ILE A 48 5.46 2.85 18.12
N ALA A 49 5.40 3.58 17.01
CA ALA A 49 6.26 3.35 15.86
C ALA A 49 7.76 3.45 16.24
N GLU A 50 8.14 4.51 16.95
CA GLU A 50 9.51 4.80 17.35
C GLU A 50 10.02 3.85 18.45
N GLY A 51 9.25 3.71 19.53
CA GLY A 51 9.68 3.05 20.77
C GLY A 51 9.40 1.55 20.84
N VAL A 52 8.38 1.06 20.13
CA VAL A 52 7.94 -0.35 20.20
C VAL A 52 8.27 -1.07 18.91
N LEU A 53 7.83 -0.56 17.75
CA LEU A 53 7.92 -1.29 16.49
C LEU A 53 9.30 -1.20 15.84
N SER A 54 9.90 0.00 15.78
CA SER A 54 11.19 0.21 15.10
C SER A 54 12.34 -0.64 15.67
N PRO A 55 12.48 -0.81 17.00
CA PRO A 55 13.52 -1.68 17.57
C PRO A 55 13.37 -3.15 17.16
N LEU A 56 12.13 -3.61 16.93
CA LEU A 56 11.83 -5.00 16.59
C LEU A 56 12.05 -5.31 15.11
N ASN A 57 12.18 -4.32 14.23
CA ASN A 57 12.32 -4.57 12.80
C ASN A 57 13.55 -5.42 12.44
N ARG A 58 14.69 -5.17 13.12
CA ARG A 58 15.90 -5.97 12.93
C ARG A 58 15.81 -7.34 13.59
N VAL A 59 15.17 -7.41 14.77
CA VAL A 59 14.93 -8.69 15.46
C VAL A 59 14.11 -9.62 14.58
N GLY A 60 13.02 -9.12 14.00
CA GLY A 60 12.19 -9.91 13.08
C GLY A 60 12.93 -10.39 11.84
N ASP A 61 13.89 -9.61 11.33
CA ASP A 61 14.70 -10.01 10.17
C ASP A 61 15.75 -11.06 10.50
N GLN A 62 16.36 -11.00 11.69
CA GLN A 62 17.42 -11.94 12.11
C GLN A 62 16.85 -13.26 12.65
N ASP A 63 15.80 -13.19 13.46
CA ASP A 63 15.22 -14.36 14.11
C ASP A 63 14.17 -15.05 13.23
N GLY A 64 13.35 -14.24 12.53
CA GLY A 64 12.24 -14.70 11.70
C GLY A 64 11.11 -15.37 12.49
N ALA A 65 10.02 -15.70 11.79
CA ALA A 65 9.03 -16.65 12.29
C ALA A 65 9.51 -18.09 12.07
N ARG A 66 9.25 -18.99 13.02
CA ARG A 66 9.70 -20.39 12.98
C ARG A 66 8.57 -21.34 13.34
N GLN A 67 8.58 -22.54 12.76
CA GLN A 67 7.67 -23.61 13.16
C GLN A 67 8.42 -24.61 14.03
N GLU A 68 7.96 -24.81 15.26
CA GLU A 68 8.56 -25.69 16.26
C GLU A 68 7.46 -26.56 16.89
N ASN A 69 7.58 -27.89 16.75
CA ASN A 69 6.61 -28.85 17.31
C ASN A 69 5.15 -28.53 16.90
N ASP A 70 4.92 -28.33 15.60
CA ASP A 70 3.62 -27.94 15.02
C ASP A 70 3.06 -26.58 15.49
N VAL A 71 3.85 -25.75 16.17
CA VAL A 71 3.46 -24.39 16.59
C VAL A 71 4.31 -23.36 15.84
N VAL A 72 3.66 -22.38 15.21
CA VAL A 72 4.36 -21.23 14.63
C VAL A 72 4.64 -20.20 15.72
N ARG A 73 5.93 -19.95 15.97
CA ARG A 73 6.44 -18.95 16.90
C ARG A 73 6.89 -17.70 16.16
N THR A 74 6.46 -16.55 16.67
CA THR A 74 6.89 -15.24 16.19
C THR A 74 8.25 -14.84 16.81
N ALA A 75 8.88 -13.81 16.23
CA ALA A 75 10.18 -13.34 16.70
C ALA A 75 10.08 -12.74 18.13
N PRO A 76 11.18 -12.69 18.91
CA PRO A 76 11.15 -12.08 20.24
C PRO A 76 10.61 -10.64 20.23
N GLY A 77 9.78 -10.30 21.22
CA GLY A 77 9.16 -8.97 21.35
C GLY A 77 7.85 -8.78 20.57
N TRP A 78 7.49 -9.70 19.66
CA TRP A 78 6.25 -9.59 18.87
C TRP A 78 4.98 -9.62 19.73
N LYS A 79 4.95 -10.46 20.77
CA LYS A 79 3.75 -10.61 21.62
C LYS A 79 3.48 -9.36 22.42
N GLU A 80 4.52 -8.75 22.98
CA GLU A 80 4.46 -7.52 23.74
C GLU A 80 4.04 -6.34 22.85
N ALA A 81 4.56 -6.29 21.61
CA ALA A 81 4.12 -5.31 20.62
C ALA A 81 2.66 -5.50 20.20
N TRP A 82 2.21 -6.74 19.99
CA TRP A 82 0.80 -7.03 19.70
C TRP A 82 -0.11 -6.64 20.86
N ALA A 83 0.27 -7.00 22.10
CA ALA A 83 -0.46 -6.61 23.30
C ALA A 83 -0.60 -5.10 23.42
N THR A 84 0.47 -4.33 23.16
CA THR A 84 0.43 -2.86 23.15
C THR A 84 -0.62 -2.31 22.17
N ILE A 85 -0.71 -2.89 20.96
CA ILE A 85 -1.68 -2.48 19.94
C ILE A 85 -3.12 -2.81 20.36
N VAL A 86 -3.33 -4.01 20.91
CA VAL A 86 -4.64 -4.48 21.37
C VAL A 86 -5.13 -3.67 22.58
N GLU A 87 -4.27 -3.49 23.59
CA GLU A 87 -4.58 -2.72 24.80
C GLU A 87 -4.88 -1.24 24.50
N GLY A 88 -4.21 -0.67 23.49
CA GLY A 88 -4.48 0.69 23.01
C GLY A 88 -5.68 0.81 22.07
N GLY A 89 -6.35 -0.29 21.71
CA GLY A 89 -7.50 -0.31 20.80
C GLY A 89 -7.18 0.00 19.34
N TRP A 90 -5.90 0.03 18.97
CA TRP A 90 -5.45 0.57 17.69
C TRP A 90 -5.86 -0.26 16.47
N ASN A 91 -6.02 -1.57 16.64
CA ASN A 91 -6.52 -2.44 15.57
C ASN A 91 -7.96 -2.03 15.16
N GLY A 92 -8.72 -1.51 16.12
CA GLY A 92 -10.10 -1.06 15.98
C GLY A 92 -10.29 0.35 15.44
N LEU A 93 -9.20 1.07 15.13
CA LEU A 93 -9.24 2.50 14.82
C LEU A 93 -10.28 2.92 13.76
N PRO A 94 -10.40 2.25 12.59
CA PRO A 94 -11.38 2.67 11.57
C PRO A 94 -12.78 2.09 11.77
N PHE A 95 -12.99 1.22 12.77
CA PHE A 95 -14.22 0.44 12.88
C PHE A 95 -15.24 1.04 13.85
N PRO A 96 -16.54 0.74 13.69
CA PRO A 96 -17.58 1.25 14.58
C PRO A 96 -17.38 0.86 16.05
N SER A 97 -17.78 1.76 16.94
CA SER A 97 -17.75 1.53 18.40
C SER A 97 -18.64 0.38 18.85
N ASP A 98 -19.72 0.06 18.12
CA ASP A 98 -20.58 -1.10 18.36
C ASP A 98 -19.82 -2.44 18.38
N PHE A 99 -18.67 -2.50 17.70
CA PHE A 99 -17.77 -3.66 17.70
C PHE A 99 -16.47 -3.42 18.47
N GLY A 100 -16.37 -2.34 19.25
CA GLY A 100 -15.18 -1.98 20.03
C GLY A 100 -14.13 -1.15 19.27
N GLY A 101 -14.49 -0.55 18.13
CA GLY A 101 -13.60 0.35 17.40
C GLY A 101 -13.70 1.82 17.80
N MET A 102 -12.89 2.68 17.18
CA MET A 102 -12.87 4.13 17.46
C MET A 102 -13.73 4.96 16.50
N GLY A 103 -14.16 4.38 15.37
CA GLY A 103 -14.99 5.05 14.37
C GLY A 103 -14.29 6.14 13.58
N LEU A 104 -12.95 6.19 13.57
CA LEU A 104 -12.20 7.24 12.90
C LEU A 104 -12.12 7.01 11.37
N PRO A 105 -11.89 8.08 10.58
CA PRO A 105 -11.76 7.95 9.13
C PRO A 105 -10.60 7.06 8.69
N ASN A 106 -10.72 6.47 7.50
CA ASN A 106 -9.62 5.70 6.91
C ASN A 106 -8.38 6.58 6.63
N LEU A 107 -8.55 7.89 6.49
CA LEU A 107 -7.44 8.85 6.46
C LEU A 107 -6.53 8.75 7.70
N PHE A 108 -7.10 8.61 8.91
CA PHE A 108 -6.33 8.43 10.15
C PHE A 108 -5.64 7.06 10.16
N ASN A 109 -6.38 6.02 9.79
CA ASN A 109 -5.84 4.65 9.71
C ASN A 109 -4.64 4.58 8.74
N THR A 110 -4.73 5.26 7.59
CA THR A 110 -3.64 5.35 6.61
C THR A 110 -2.40 6.02 7.20
N ALA A 111 -2.56 7.13 7.93
CA ALA A 111 -1.44 7.82 8.55
C ALA A 111 -0.76 7.00 9.66
N VAL A 112 -1.54 6.31 10.50
CA VAL A 112 -1.02 5.39 11.52
C VAL A 112 -0.25 4.23 10.87
N HIS A 113 -0.85 3.57 9.88
CA HIS A 113 -0.22 2.46 9.17
C HIS A 113 1.04 2.87 8.41
N GLU A 114 1.13 4.10 7.89
CA GLU A 114 2.35 4.59 7.24
C GLU A 114 3.54 4.53 8.22
N MET A 115 3.35 5.07 9.43
CA MET A 115 4.39 5.12 10.44
C MET A 115 4.78 3.70 10.91
N TRP A 116 3.78 2.84 11.11
CA TRP A 116 3.99 1.49 11.63
C TRP A 116 4.65 0.56 10.62
N GLN A 117 4.24 0.64 9.36
CA GLN A 117 4.88 -0.12 8.30
C GLN A 117 6.31 0.37 8.03
N ALA A 118 6.59 1.66 8.19
CA ALA A 118 7.93 2.21 8.06
C ALA A 118 8.83 1.77 9.23
N ALA A 119 8.24 1.67 10.42
CA ALA A 119 8.93 1.19 11.61
C ALA A 119 9.21 -0.32 11.52
N ASN A 120 8.21 -1.14 11.19
CA ASN A 120 8.31 -2.60 11.09
C ASN A 120 7.20 -3.17 10.17
N MET A 121 7.51 -3.31 8.89
CA MET A 121 6.56 -3.80 7.88
C MET A 121 6.12 -5.26 8.14
N ALA A 122 7.04 -6.12 8.57
CA ALA A 122 6.78 -7.54 8.78
C ALA A 122 5.78 -7.78 9.92
N PHE A 123 5.87 -7.00 11.00
CA PHE A 123 4.92 -7.01 12.10
C PHE A 123 3.53 -6.48 11.65
N THR A 124 3.52 -5.33 10.97
CA THR A 124 2.29 -4.59 10.65
C THR A 124 1.38 -5.28 9.62
N LEU A 125 1.89 -6.30 8.93
CA LEU A 125 1.09 -7.19 8.07
C LEU A 125 -0.05 -7.90 8.84
N ASN A 126 0.12 -8.21 10.13
CA ASN A 126 -0.92 -8.85 10.94
C ASN A 126 -2.16 -7.95 11.15
N PRO A 127 -2.04 -6.75 11.76
CA PRO A 127 -3.19 -5.85 11.89
C PRO A 127 -3.76 -5.47 10.52
N MET A 128 -2.92 -5.26 9.50
CA MET A 128 -3.39 -4.95 8.14
C MET A 128 -4.34 -6.02 7.58
N LEU A 129 -3.98 -7.30 7.69
CA LEU A 129 -4.81 -8.41 7.20
C LEU A 129 -6.05 -8.63 8.07
N THR A 130 -5.91 -8.45 9.39
CA THR A 130 -7.02 -8.53 10.33
C THR A 130 -8.09 -7.48 10.00
N GLN A 131 -7.69 -6.22 9.78
CA GLN A 131 -8.60 -5.16 9.35
C GLN A 131 -9.25 -5.47 7.98
N GLY A 132 -8.49 -6.04 7.04
CA GLY A 132 -9.05 -6.51 5.77
C GLY A 132 -10.17 -7.55 5.96
N ALA A 133 -9.95 -8.53 6.82
CA ALA A 133 -10.92 -9.59 7.11
C ALA A 133 -12.18 -9.03 7.81
N VAL A 134 -12.00 -8.09 8.75
CA VAL A 134 -13.10 -7.36 9.39
C VAL A 134 -13.95 -6.61 8.34
N ASN A 135 -13.33 -5.93 7.38
CA ASN A 135 -14.06 -5.23 6.31
C ASN A 135 -14.93 -6.19 5.47
N ALA A 136 -14.39 -7.35 5.08
CA ALA A 136 -15.14 -8.34 4.31
C ALA A 136 -16.35 -8.89 5.08
N LEU A 137 -16.16 -9.25 6.36
CA LEU A 137 -17.23 -9.76 7.22
C LEU A 137 -18.27 -8.69 7.56
N SER A 138 -17.86 -7.44 7.75
CA SER A 138 -18.77 -6.32 8.00
C SER A 138 -19.76 -6.11 6.85
N LEU A 139 -19.33 -6.35 5.61
CA LEU A 139 -20.18 -6.17 4.43
C LEU A 139 -21.01 -7.41 4.09
N TYR A 140 -20.43 -8.61 4.20
CA TYR A 140 -21.04 -9.83 3.63
C TYR A 140 -21.32 -10.94 4.64
N GLY A 141 -20.88 -10.79 5.90
CA GLY A 141 -21.25 -11.73 6.96
C GLY A 141 -22.75 -11.69 7.25
N SER A 142 -23.30 -12.80 7.74
CA SER A 142 -24.63 -12.80 8.37
C SER A 142 -24.62 -11.98 9.66
N ASP A 143 -25.78 -11.63 10.20
CA ASP A 143 -25.86 -10.89 11.45
C ASP A 143 -25.29 -11.70 12.62
N GLU A 144 -25.45 -13.03 12.61
CA GLU A 144 -24.84 -13.95 13.58
C GLU A 144 -23.31 -13.96 13.46
N GLN A 145 -22.79 -14.03 12.23
CA GLN A 145 -21.35 -13.95 11.97
C GLN A 145 -20.78 -12.61 12.44
N LYS A 146 -21.47 -11.51 12.17
CA LYS A 146 -21.04 -10.18 12.59
C LYS A 146 -20.99 -10.06 14.10
N ALA A 147 -22.06 -10.46 14.78
CA ALA A 147 -22.16 -10.42 16.23
C ALA A 147 -21.11 -11.32 16.92
N PHE A 148 -20.75 -12.45 16.30
CA PHE A 148 -19.76 -13.37 16.85
C PHE A 148 -18.31 -12.96 16.53
N TYR A 149 -17.97 -12.72 15.27
CA TYR A 149 -16.57 -12.54 14.87
C TYR A 149 -16.08 -11.09 15.03
N LEU A 150 -16.90 -10.07 14.71
CA LEU A 150 -16.41 -8.69 14.62
C LEU A 150 -15.91 -8.12 15.95
N PRO A 151 -16.59 -8.26 17.11
CA PRO A 151 -16.09 -7.69 18.37
C PRO A 151 -14.68 -8.19 18.74
N ARG A 152 -14.37 -9.45 18.44
CA ARG A 152 -13.09 -10.09 18.76
C ARG A 152 -12.00 -9.71 17.75
N MET A 153 -12.37 -9.60 16.48
CA MET A 153 -11.43 -9.23 15.42
C MET A 153 -11.12 -7.73 15.38
N VAL A 154 -12.10 -6.87 15.73
CA VAL A 154 -11.92 -5.41 15.79
C VAL A 154 -11.01 -5.03 16.94
N THR A 155 -11.21 -5.61 18.11
CA THR A 155 -10.33 -5.39 19.28
C THR A 155 -8.93 -5.99 19.10
N GLY A 156 -8.78 -6.97 18.20
CA GLY A 156 -7.52 -7.70 17.99
C GLY A 156 -7.31 -8.85 18.97
N GLU A 157 -8.33 -9.23 19.75
CA GLU A 157 -8.34 -10.50 20.50
C GLU A 157 -8.09 -11.67 19.55
N TRP A 158 -8.75 -11.66 18.39
CA TRP A 158 -8.54 -12.61 17.29
C TRP A 158 -7.97 -11.89 16.07
N THR A 159 -7.10 -12.58 15.33
CA THR A 159 -6.56 -12.07 14.06
C THR A 159 -7.33 -12.64 12.88
N GLY A 160 -7.12 -12.05 11.70
CA GLY A 160 -7.73 -12.48 10.44
C GLY A 160 -6.71 -12.67 9.33
N THR A 161 -6.96 -13.64 8.45
CA THR A 161 -6.09 -13.92 7.30
C THR A 161 -6.87 -14.41 6.08
N MET A 162 -6.21 -14.34 4.92
CA MET A 162 -6.76 -14.49 3.58
C MET A 162 -6.21 -15.73 2.89
N ASN A 163 -7.10 -16.63 2.47
CA ASN A 163 -6.72 -17.93 1.94
C ASN A 163 -7.25 -18.15 0.51
N LEU A 164 -6.49 -17.63 -0.46
CA LEU A 164 -6.89 -17.59 -1.88
C LEU A 164 -6.18 -18.66 -2.70
N THR A 165 -4.86 -18.53 -2.84
CA THR A 165 -4.09 -19.22 -3.87
C THR A 165 -3.66 -20.64 -3.46
N GLU A 166 -3.38 -21.44 -4.48
CA GLU A 166 -3.01 -22.85 -4.40
C GLU A 166 -1.79 -23.07 -5.32
N PRO A 167 -0.99 -24.14 -5.12
CA PRO A 167 0.23 -24.39 -5.90
C PRO A 167 0.04 -24.32 -7.42
N GLN A 168 -1.11 -24.77 -7.92
CA GLN A 168 -1.44 -24.77 -9.35
C GLN A 168 -2.20 -23.52 -9.83
N ALA A 169 -2.65 -22.65 -8.94
CA ALA A 169 -3.52 -21.52 -9.28
C ALA A 169 -2.73 -20.23 -9.47
N GLY A 170 -1.90 -19.84 -8.50
CA GLY A 170 -1.17 -18.56 -8.56
C GLY A 170 -2.13 -17.39 -8.80
N SER A 171 -1.93 -16.67 -9.92
CA SER A 171 -2.82 -15.58 -10.37
C SER A 171 -4.12 -16.05 -11.02
N ASP A 172 -4.19 -17.30 -11.48
CA ASP A 172 -5.40 -17.92 -12.03
C ASP A 172 -6.24 -18.55 -10.93
N LEU A 173 -6.98 -17.71 -10.19
CA LEU A 173 -7.88 -18.19 -9.13
C LEU A 173 -9.02 -19.08 -9.66
N ALA A 174 -9.26 -19.13 -10.97
CA ALA A 174 -10.22 -20.09 -11.53
C ALA A 174 -9.78 -21.54 -11.29
N ALA A 175 -8.48 -21.80 -11.16
CA ALA A 175 -7.89 -23.12 -11.03
C ALA A 175 -7.84 -23.68 -9.59
N ILE A 176 -8.41 -22.96 -8.60
CA ILE A 176 -8.49 -23.47 -7.22
C ILE A 176 -9.32 -24.75 -7.14
N ARG A 177 -8.89 -25.67 -6.27
CA ARG A 177 -9.46 -27.02 -6.09
C ARG A 177 -9.95 -27.30 -4.69
N THR A 178 -9.62 -26.46 -3.70
CA THR A 178 -10.17 -26.58 -2.33
C THR A 178 -11.69 -26.70 -2.39
N ARG A 179 -12.24 -27.71 -1.71
CA ARG A 179 -13.66 -28.05 -1.73
C ARG A 179 -14.30 -27.71 -0.39
N ALA A 180 -15.58 -27.42 -0.40
CA ALA A 180 -16.42 -27.24 0.78
C ALA A 180 -17.67 -28.11 0.62
N VAL A 181 -17.81 -29.16 1.43
CA VAL A 181 -18.96 -30.09 1.37
C VAL A 181 -19.92 -29.73 2.51
N PRO A 182 -21.23 -29.61 2.27
CA PRO A 182 -22.20 -29.33 3.34
C PRO A 182 -22.13 -30.35 4.47
N ASP A 183 -22.18 -29.88 5.72
CA ASP A 183 -22.27 -30.66 6.96
C ASP A 183 -23.19 -29.92 7.95
N GLY A 184 -24.49 -30.23 7.89
CA GLY A 184 -25.50 -29.52 8.67
C GLY A 184 -25.65 -28.05 8.25
N ASP A 185 -25.46 -27.14 9.20
CA ASP A 185 -25.45 -25.69 9.02
C ASP A 185 -24.07 -25.13 8.59
N ARG A 186 -23.05 -26.00 8.55
CA ARG A 186 -21.66 -25.68 8.21
C ARG A 186 -21.20 -26.43 6.96
N TYR A 187 -19.93 -26.27 6.65
CA TYR A 187 -19.25 -26.96 5.57
C TYR A 187 -17.96 -27.58 6.08
N ARG A 188 -17.61 -28.76 5.56
CA ARG A 188 -16.29 -29.38 5.72
C ARG A 188 -15.43 -29.00 4.54
N LEU A 189 -14.38 -28.24 4.80
CA LEU A 189 -13.40 -27.83 3.82
C LEU A 189 -12.26 -28.83 3.76
N SER A 190 -11.84 -29.15 2.54
CA SER A 190 -10.64 -29.95 2.25
C SER A 190 -9.82 -29.36 1.12
N GLY A 191 -8.52 -29.17 1.37
CA GLY A 191 -7.59 -28.61 0.39
C GLY A 191 -6.38 -27.95 1.04
N GLN A 192 -5.49 -27.42 0.19
CA GLN A 192 -4.26 -26.75 0.61
C GLN A 192 -4.20 -25.35 0.03
N LYS A 193 -3.72 -24.40 0.83
CA LYS A 193 -3.47 -23.01 0.45
C LYS A 193 -2.02 -22.66 0.71
N ILE A 194 -1.44 -21.81 -0.14
CA ILE A 194 -0.03 -21.42 -0.02
C ILE A 194 0.11 -19.91 0.04
N PHE A 195 1.26 -19.46 0.56
CA PHE A 195 1.59 -18.05 0.71
C PHE A 195 0.61 -17.28 1.62
N ILE A 196 0.13 -17.95 2.68
CA ILE A 196 -0.83 -17.38 3.62
C ILE A 196 -0.07 -16.56 4.67
N THR A 197 -0.06 -15.25 4.48
CA THR A 197 0.54 -14.29 5.42
C THR A 197 -0.21 -14.31 6.74
N TYR A 198 0.50 -14.48 7.86
CA TYR A 198 -0.10 -14.73 9.18
C TYR A 198 -1.13 -15.87 9.17
N GLY A 199 -0.90 -16.89 8.34
CA GLY A 199 -1.71 -18.12 8.35
C GLY A 199 -1.65 -18.88 9.67
N ASP A 200 -0.55 -18.76 10.41
CA ASP A 200 -0.46 -19.24 11.78
C ASP A 200 0.56 -18.41 12.56
N HIS A 201 0.35 -18.28 13.87
CA HIS A 201 1.20 -17.54 14.80
C HIS A 201 0.73 -17.72 16.26
N ASP A 202 1.52 -17.19 17.20
CA ASP A 202 1.28 -17.30 18.64
C ASP A 202 0.95 -15.95 19.34
N LEU A 203 0.50 -14.97 18.56
CA LEU A 203 0.09 -13.62 19.04
C LEU A 203 -1.33 -13.52 19.62
N ALA A 204 -2.25 -14.36 19.15
CA ALA A 204 -3.68 -14.24 19.45
C ALA A 204 -4.26 -15.63 19.76
N ASP A 205 -5.36 -15.65 20.50
CA ASP A 205 -6.00 -16.88 20.96
C ASP A 205 -6.68 -17.65 19.81
N ASN A 206 -7.07 -16.94 18.75
CA ASN A 206 -7.67 -17.52 17.56
C ASN A 206 -7.27 -16.77 16.29
N ILE A 207 -7.34 -17.46 15.16
CA ILE A 207 -7.09 -16.93 13.82
C ILE A 207 -8.32 -17.25 12.97
N VAL A 208 -8.93 -16.22 12.39
CA VAL A 208 -10.11 -16.35 11.53
C VAL A 208 -9.65 -16.39 10.07
N HIS A 209 -9.71 -17.56 9.44
CA HIS A 209 -9.33 -17.73 8.05
C HIS A 209 -10.52 -17.45 7.13
N LEU A 210 -10.35 -16.52 6.19
CA LEU A 210 -11.25 -16.31 5.08
C LEU A 210 -10.79 -17.14 3.88
N VAL A 211 -11.47 -18.26 3.61
CA VAL A 211 -11.04 -19.30 2.67
C VAL A 211 -11.90 -19.32 1.42
N LEU A 212 -11.25 -19.27 0.24
CA LEU A 212 -11.92 -19.53 -1.04
C LEU A 212 -11.97 -21.04 -1.31
N ALA A 213 -13.17 -21.56 -1.52
CA ALA A 213 -13.39 -22.97 -1.85
C ALA A 213 -14.57 -23.16 -2.81
N ARG A 214 -14.67 -24.34 -3.39
CA ARG A 214 -15.73 -24.73 -4.33
C ARG A 214 -16.74 -25.65 -3.66
N LEU A 215 -18.01 -25.33 -3.80
CA LEU A 215 -19.11 -26.24 -3.47
C LEU A 215 -19.17 -27.44 -4.44
N PRO A 216 -19.83 -28.55 -4.09
CA PRO A 216 -19.87 -29.75 -4.93
C PRO A 216 -20.53 -29.51 -6.30
N ASP A 217 -21.49 -28.60 -6.36
CA ASP A 217 -22.27 -28.18 -7.52
C ASP A 217 -21.70 -26.91 -8.20
N ALA A 218 -20.52 -26.44 -7.78
CA ALA A 218 -19.96 -25.19 -8.25
C ALA A 218 -19.73 -25.17 -9.78
N PRO A 219 -20.17 -24.12 -10.48
CA PRO A 219 -19.83 -23.96 -11.89
C PRO A 219 -18.32 -23.80 -12.10
N ALA A 220 -17.87 -24.10 -13.32
CA ALA A 220 -16.47 -23.93 -13.69
C ALA A 220 -16.04 -22.46 -13.63
N GLY A 221 -14.74 -22.24 -13.40
CA GLY A 221 -14.15 -20.91 -13.39
C GLY A 221 -14.45 -20.10 -12.12
N VAL A 222 -14.13 -18.81 -12.15
CA VAL A 222 -14.25 -17.91 -10.98
C VAL A 222 -15.67 -17.77 -10.45
N LYS A 223 -16.68 -18.00 -11.30
CA LYS A 223 -18.10 -17.93 -10.95
C LYS A 223 -18.56 -19.05 -10.01
N GLY A 224 -17.74 -20.06 -9.73
CA GLY A 224 -18.09 -21.16 -8.81
C GLY A 224 -17.41 -21.07 -7.45
N ILE A 225 -16.74 -19.96 -7.15
CA ILE A 225 -15.94 -19.82 -5.94
C ILE A 225 -16.82 -19.21 -4.83
N SER A 226 -16.87 -19.86 -3.68
CA SER A 226 -17.52 -19.37 -2.46
C SER A 226 -16.47 -18.95 -1.42
N LEU A 227 -16.88 -18.12 -0.46
CA LEU A 227 -16.06 -17.65 0.65
C LEU A 227 -16.55 -18.27 1.96
N PHE A 228 -15.63 -18.72 2.81
CA PHE A 228 -15.93 -19.32 4.10
C PHE A 228 -15.12 -18.68 5.22
N VAL A 229 -15.74 -18.54 6.39
CA VAL A 229 -15.03 -18.33 7.67
C VAL A 229 -14.65 -19.69 8.21
N VAL A 230 -13.35 -19.90 8.45
CA VAL A 230 -12.80 -21.12 9.07
C VAL A 230 -11.92 -20.68 10.25
N PRO A 231 -12.43 -20.72 11.49
CA PRO A 231 -11.62 -20.34 12.64
C PRO A 231 -10.63 -21.46 12.99
N LYS A 232 -9.45 -21.11 13.50
CA LYS A 232 -8.46 -22.07 14.02
C LYS A 232 -8.98 -22.85 15.22
N ILE A 233 -9.70 -22.16 16.12
CA ILE A 233 -10.40 -22.70 17.29
C ILE A 233 -11.90 -22.51 17.10
N LEU A 234 -12.67 -23.59 17.23
CA LEU A 234 -14.12 -23.59 17.09
C LEU A 234 -14.81 -22.86 18.27
N PRO A 235 -16.08 -22.44 18.12
CA PRO A 235 -16.81 -21.78 19.21
C PRO A 235 -16.95 -22.59 20.51
N ASP A 236 -16.81 -23.92 20.45
CA ASP A 236 -16.81 -24.79 21.62
C ASP A 236 -15.42 -24.94 22.29
N GLY A 237 -14.41 -24.23 21.78
CA GLY A 237 -13.03 -24.22 22.28
C GLY A 237 -12.15 -25.35 21.72
N LYS A 238 -12.68 -26.23 20.87
CA LYS A 238 -11.86 -27.31 20.27
C LYS A 238 -11.04 -26.79 19.08
N PRO A 239 -9.83 -27.34 18.85
CA PRO A 239 -9.11 -27.10 17.60
C PRO A 239 -9.94 -27.52 16.40
N ASN A 240 -9.92 -26.71 15.34
CA ASN A 240 -10.47 -27.06 14.04
C ASN A 240 -9.42 -27.81 13.20
N ASP A 241 -9.84 -28.51 12.14
CA ASP A 241 -8.97 -29.28 11.24
C ASP A 241 -8.27 -28.35 10.20
N VAL A 242 -7.58 -27.32 10.71
CA VAL A 242 -6.77 -26.36 9.97
C VAL A 242 -5.37 -26.32 10.57
N LYS A 243 -4.34 -26.51 9.75
CA LYS A 243 -2.96 -26.65 10.22
C LYS A 243 -1.98 -25.92 9.31
N CYS A 244 -1.01 -25.23 9.90
CA CYS A 244 0.19 -24.79 9.20
C CYS A 244 1.10 -26.00 8.94
N VAL A 245 1.29 -26.35 7.67
CA VAL A 245 2.15 -27.46 7.22
C VAL A 245 3.62 -27.05 7.28
N SER A 246 3.92 -25.84 6.79
CA SER A 246 5.28 -25.31 6.71
C SER A 246 5.27 -23.79 6.58
N LEU A 247 6.38 -23.15 6.93
CA LEU A 247 6.63 -21.74 6.63
C LEU A 247 7.59 -21.58 5.44
N GLU A 248 7.33 -20.58 4.61
CA GLU A 248 8.16 -20.25 3.46
C GLU A 248 9.50 -19.59 3.86
N HIS A 249 10.57 -19.99 3.17
CA HIS A 249 11.88 -19.34 3.26
C HIS A 249 11.93 -18.18 2.26
N LYS A 250 11.90 -16.94 2.77
CA LYS A 250 11.69 -15.74 1.97
C LYS A 250 12.96 -14.91 1.81
N LEU A 251 12.94 -13.99 0.84
CA LEU A 251 13.98 -12.98 0.64
C LEU A 251 14.00 -11.91 1.75
N GLY A 252 12.83 -11.53 2.26
CA GLY A 252 12.64 -10.49 3.26
C GLY A 252 11.37 -10.74 4.07
N ILE A 253 10.98 -9.75 4.87
CA ILE A 253 9.86 -9.79 5.82
C ILE A 253 9.86 -11.08 6.66
N HIS A 254 11.03 -11.48 7.15
CA HIS A 254 11.21 -12.78 7.82
C HIS A 254 10.34 -12.91 9.09
N GLY A 255 10.09 -11.80 9.79
CA GLY A 255 9.23 -11.76 10.97
C GLY A 255 7.73 -11.96 10.68
N SER A 256 7.32 -11.90 9.41
CA SER A 256 5.96 -12.23 8.98
C SER A 256 5.90 -13.71 8.60
N PRO A 257 5.19 -14.57 9.36
CA PRO A 257 4.98 -15.95 8.94
C PRO A 257 4.21 -15.98 7.63
N THR A 258 4.66 -16.83 6.71
CA THR A 258 4.01 -17.07 5.41
C THR A 258 3.84 -18.56 5.30
N ALA A 259 2.61 -19.02 5.47
CA ALA A 259 2.31 -20.42 5.72
C ALA A 259 1.79 -21.13 4.47
N VAL A 260 2.11 -22.42 4.39
CA VAL A 260 1.33 -23.41 3.67
C VAL A 260 0.28 -23.93 4.66
N MET A 261 -1.00 -23.73 4.35
CA MET A 261 -2.12 -24.14 5.19
C MET A 261 -2.77 -25.39 4.60
N SER A 262 -2.97 -26.42 5.43
CA SER A 262 -3.86 -27.53 5.11
C SER A 262 -5.19 -27.34 5.81
N PHE A 263 -6.26 -27.67 5.10
CA PHE A 263 -7.62 -27.73 5.60
C PHE A 263 -8.12 -29.16 5.38
N GLY A 264 -8.58 -29.81 6.43
CA GLY A 264 -9.25 -31.10 6.31
C GLY A 264 -8.33 -32.30 6.06
N ASP A 265 -7.18 -32.38 6.75
CA ASP A 265 -6.28 -33.55 6.68
C ASP A 265 -6.87 -34.77 7.42
N HIS A 266 -7.88 -34.56 8.27
CA HIS A 266 -8.58 -35.59 9.02
C HIS A 266 -10.06 -35.71 8.58
N GLU A 267 -10.97 -35.06 9.29
CA GLU A 267 -12.41 -35.15 9.05
C GLU A 267 -12.96 -33.96 8.24
N GLY A 268 -12.14 -32.94 7.95
CA GLY A 268 -12.55 -31.72 7.24
C GLY A 268 -12.60 -30.51 8.16
N ALA A 269 -12.05 -29.37 7.71
CA ALA A 269 -12.10 -28.13 8.47
C ALA A 269 -13.51 -27.56 8.47
N LEU A 270 -14.10 -27.33 9.64
CA LEU A 270 -15.44 -26.76 9.73
C LEU A 270 -15.40 -25.26 9.40
N GLY A 271 -16.24 -24.85 8.46
CA GLY A 271 -16.38 -23.46 8.06
C GLY A 271 -17.83 -23.04 7.82
N GLU A 272 -18.07 -21.75 7.88
CA GLU A 272 -19.36 -21.12 7.65
C GLU A 272 -19.32 -20.34 6.34
N LEU A 273 -20.34 -20.48 5.50
CA LEU A 273 -20.44 -19.70 4.26
C LEU A 273 -20.59 -18.21 4.57
N VAL A 274 -19.87 -17.35 3.85
CA VAL A 274 -20.02 -15.90 3.91
C VAL A 274 -20.85 -15.43 2.73
N GLY A 275 -21.95 -14.73 3.00
CA GLY A 275 -22.88 -14.25 1.99
C GLY A 275 -23.51 -15.38 1.18
N GLN A 276 -23.63 -15.18 -0.14
CA GLN A 276 -24.27 -16.15 -1.03
C GLN A 276 -23.27 -17.16 -1.64
N PRO A 277 -23.72 -18.40 -1.94
CA PRO A 277 -22.93 -19.35 -2.70
C PRO A 277 -22.40 -18.76 -4.01
N HIS A 278 -21.18 -19.14 -4.38
CA HIS A 278 -20.53 -18.84 -5.67
C HIS A 278 -20.21 -17.35 -5.92
N ARG A 279 -20.35 -16.51 -4.90
CA ARG A 279 -20.05 -15.07 -4.92
C ARG A 279 -18.78 -14.73 -4.13
N GLY A 280 -18.02 -15.75 -3.70
CA GLY A 280 -16.89 -15.60 -2.79
C GLY A 280 -15.75 -14.76 -3.32
N LEU A 281 -15.43 -14.87 -4.62
CA LEU A 281 -14.38 -14.03 -5.21
C LEU A 281 -14.79 -12.55 -5.25
N GLU A 282 -16.07 -12.25 -5.47
CA GLU A 282 -16.59 -10.89 -5.40
C GLU A 282 -16.44 -10.31 -4.01
N TYR A 283 -16.81 -11.06 -2.98
CA TYR A 283 -16.66 -10.64 -1.59
C TYR A 283 -15.18 -10.44 -1.21
N MET A 284 -14.31 -11.32 -1.71
CA MET A 284 -12.86 -11.21 -1.53
C MET A 284 -12.28 -9.95 -2.18
N PHE A 285 -12.85 -9.46 -3.29
CA PHE A 285 -12.35 -8.25 -3.97
C PHE A 285 -12.43 -6.99 -3.10
N VAL A 286 -13.38 -6.88 -2.17
CA VAL A 286 -13.39 -5.79 -1.19
C VAL A 286 -12.10 -5.78 -0.39
N MET A 287 -11.75 -6.93 0.16
CA MET A 287 -10.53 -7.08 0.96
C MET A 287 -9.28 -6.89 0.10
N MET A 288 -9.27 -7.39 -1.14
CA MET A 288 -8.16 -7.15 -2.07
C MET A 288 -8.00 -5.67 -2.43
N ASN A 289 -9.08 -4.91 -2.58
CA ASN A 289 -8.98 -3.47 -2.87
C ASN A 289 -8.39 -2.71 -1.68
N HIS A 290 -8.84 -3.01 -0.47
CA HIS A 290 -8.23 -2.48 0.76
C HIS A 290 -6.75 -2.88 0.86
N ALA A 291 -6.44 -4.17 0.66
CA ALA A 291 -5.08 -4.70 0.71
C ALA A 291 -4.17 -4.05 -0.35
N ARG A 292 -4.66 -3.75 -1.56
CA ARG A 292 -3.88 -3.05 -2.59
C ARG A 292 -3.44 -1.66 -2.17
N LEU A 293 -4.34 -0.86 -1.58
CA LEU A 293 -3.97 0.46 -1.06
C LEU A 293 -3.01 0.34 0.12
N ALA A 294 -3.25 -0.60 1.04
CA ALA A 294 -2.37 -0.85 2.18
C ALA A 294 -0.98 -1.35 1.75
N VAL A 295 -0.89 -2.16 0.70
CA VAL A 295 0.37 -2.60 0.09
C VAL A 295 1.08 -1.48 -0.66
N GLY A 296 0.33 -0.62 -1.36
CA GLY A 296 0.88 0.62 -1.92
C GLY A 296 1.57 1.46 -0.84
N LEU A 297 0.93 1.54 0.33
CA LEU A 297 1.42 2.30 1.47
C LEU A 297 2.73 1.72 2.01
N GLN A 298 2.93 0.40 1.95
CA GLN A 298 4.19 -0.23 2.31
C GLN A 298 5.35 0.25 1.41
N GLY A 299 5.07 0.48 0.12
CA GLY A 299 6.03 1.07 -0.81
C GLY A 299 6.48 2.46 -0.38
N LEU A 300 5.53 3.31 0.06
CA LEU A 300 5.84 4.61 0.68
C LEU A 300 6.62 4.44 1.99
N ALA A 301 6.14 3.58 2.88
CA ALA A 301 6.64 3.43 4.23
C ALA A 301 8.09 2.92 4.26
N ILE A 302 8.41 1.92 3.45
CA ILE A 302 9.78 1.40 3.32
C ILE A 302 10.71 2.44 2.66
N ALA A 303 10.19 3.25 1.74
CA ALA A 303 10.94 4.34 1.12
C ALA A 303 11.30 5.43 2.14
N GLU A 304 10.34 5.85 2.97
CA GLU A 304 10.58 6.80 4.07
C GLU A 304 11.64 6.26 5.02
N ARG A 305 11.51 5.00 5.43
CA ARG A 305 12.46 4.35 6.32
C ARG A 305 13.88 4.32 5.74
N ALA A 306 14.02 3.88 4.48
CA ALA A 306 15.30 3.84 3.79
C ALA A 306 15.90 5.26 3.62
N TYR A 307 15.07 6.25 3.33
CA TYR A 307 15.49 7.65 3.21
C TYR A 307 16.02 8.23 4.51
N GLN A 308 15.33 8.03 5.63
CA GLN A 308 15.79 8.55 6.92
C GLN A 308 17.17 8.00 7.30
N GLN A 309 17.35 6.69 7.12
CA GLN A 309 18.63 6.05 7.39
C GLN A 309 19.72 6.56 6.44
N ALA A 310 19.46 6.61 5.13
CA ALA A 310 20.40 7.11 4.13
C ALA A 310 20.77 8.58 4.36
N ARG A 311 19.80 9.43 4.71
CA ARG A 311 20.00 10.84 5.03
C ARG A 311 20.86 11.01 6.27
N SER A 312 20.62 10.23 7.33
CA SER A 312 21.45 10.28 8.55
C SER A 312 22.88 9.87 8.23
N TYR A 313 23.05 8.71 7.59
CA TYR A 313 24.37 8.22 7.19
C TYR A 313 25.12 9.23 6.31
N ALA A 314 24.42 9.86 5.36
CA ALA A 314 25.03 10.83 4.47
C ALA A 314 25.53 12.09 5.19
N ARG A 315 24.88 12.50 6.28
CA ARG A 315 25.33 13.63 7.10
C ARG A 315 26.58 13.29 7.89
N ASP A 316 26.63 12.10 8.47
CA ASP A 316 27.68 11.70 9.41
C ASP A 316 28.93 11.16 8.71
N ARG A 317 28.77 10.51 7.55
CA ARG A 317 29.87 9.91 6.80
C ARG A 317 30.74 11.00 6.17
N VAL A 318 31.89 11.27 6.76
CA VAL A 318 32.89 12.21 6.23
C VAL A 318 33.77 11.52 5.17
N GLN A 319 33.79 12.04 3.94
CA GLN A 319 34.62 11.49 2.86
C GLN A 319 34.89 12.51 1.75
N GLY A 320 36.17 12.80 1.50
CA GLY A 320 36.61 13.64 0.38
C GLY A 320 36.14 15.10 0.48
N LYS A 321 36.46 15.90 -0.55
CA LYS A 321 36.00 17.29 -0.70
C LYS A 321 35.01 17.38 -1.85
N PRO A 322 33.78 17.84 -1.62
CA PRO A 322 32.81 18.06 -2.69
C PRO A 322 33.33 19.03 -3.76
N ALA A 323 32.86 18.87 -5.00
CA ALA A 323 33.14 19.82 -6.07
C ALA A 323 32.64 21.23 -5.66
N GLY A 324 33.51 22.24 -5.76
CA GLY A 324 33.20 23.61 -5.35
C GLY A 324 33.22 23.86 -3.83
N TRP A 325 33.68 22.90 -3.02
CA TRP A 325 33.76 23.05 -1.55
C TRP A 325 34.83 24.06 -1.11
N THR A 326 34.43 25.03 -0.29
CA THR A 326 35.29 26.10 0.25
C THR A 326 35.75 25.84 1.69
N GLY A 327 35.27 24.77 2.33
CA GLY A 327 35.69 24.39 3.68
C GLY A 327 37.12 23.83 3.71
N SER A 328 37.78 23.95 4.87
CA SER A 328 39.20 23.59 5.03
C SER A 328 39.46 22.08 4.93
N GLY A 329 38.53 21.24 5.40
CA GLY A 329 38.64 19.78 5.47
C GLY A 329 37.65 19.01 4.60
N PRO A 330 37.67 17.66 4.67
CA PRO A 330 36.62 16.80 4.11
C PRO A 330 35.24 17.12 4.67
N ALA A 331 34.18 16.82 3.91
CA ALA A 331 32.80 17.08 4.31
C ALA A 331 31.99 15.79 4.46
N GLY A 332 30.88 15.86 5.18
CA GLY A 332 29.85 14.83 5.16
C GLY A 332 29.37 14.59 3.73
N ILE A 333 29.10 13.34 3.34
CA ILE A 333 28.80 13.03 1.94
C ILE A 333 27.52 13.68 1.42
N VAL A 334 26.63 14.14 2.30
CA VAL A 334 25.44 14.96 1.99
C VAL A 334 25.78 16.26 1.23
N HIS A 335 27.04 16.70 1.25
CA HIS A 335 27.49 17.86 0.49
C HIS A 335 27.94 17.51 -0.94
N HIS A 336 28.12 16.24 -1.29
CA HIS A 336 28.45 15.83 -2.66
C HIS A 336 27.22 15.97 -3.58
N PRO A 337 27.34 16.61 -4.75
CA PRO A 337 26.20 16.86 -5.63
C PRO A 337 25.38 15.62 -5.99
N ASP A 338 26.03 14.50 -6.30
CA ASP A 338 25.30 13.28 -6.68
C ASP A 338 24.58 12.64 -5.48
N VAL A 339 25.17 12.67 -4.28
CA VAL A 339 24.49 12.22 -3.06
C VAL A 339 23.28 13.10 -2.77
N ARG A 340 23.37 14.42 -3.00
CA ARG A 340 22.20 15.32 -2.91
C ARG A 340 21.13 14.96 -3.93
N ARG A 341 21.51 14.68 -5.18
CA ARG A 341 20.57 14.23 -6.22
C ARG A 341 19.84 12.96 -5.76
N LEU A 342 20.57 11.95 -5.26
CA LEU A 342 19.97 10.73 -4.72
C LEU A 342 18.99 11.01 -3.58
N LEU A 343 19.41 11.78 -2.57
CA LEU A 343 18.55 12.13 -1.43
C LEU A 343 17.32 12.95 -1.84
N MET A 344 17.44 13.82 -2.84
CA MET A 344 16.32 14.57 -3.38
C MET A 344 15.37 13.69 -4.19
N THR A 345 15.88 12.73 -4.98
CA THR A 345 15.07 11.70 -5.66
C THR A 345 14.26 10.89 -4.66
N MET A 346 14.87 10.45 -3.56
CA MET A 346 14.17 9.74 -2.49
C MET A 346 13.09 10.63 -1.87
N LYS A 347 13.46 11.83 -1.39
CA LYS A 347 12.53 12.76 -0.71
C LYS A 347 11.34 13.14 -1.58
N SER A 348 11.58 13.54 -2.84
CA SER A 348 10.50 13.97 -3.72
C SER A 348 9.57 12.83 -4.13
N GLY A 349 10.11 11.62 -4.32
CA GLY A 349 9.32 10.43 -4.58
C GLY A 349 8.41 10.07 -3.40
N ILE A 350 8.95 10.12 -2.19
CA ILE A 350 8.21 9.87 -0.94
C ILE A 350 7.05 10.86 -0.79
N GLU A 351 7.28 12.16 -0.95
CA GLU A 351 6.22 13.16 -0.83
C GLU A 351 5.12 13.00 -1.89
N ALA A 352 5.50 12.62 -3.11
CA ALA A 352 4.55 12.28 -4.16
C ALA A 352 3.69 11.05 -3.80
N MET A 353 4.32 9.97 -3.34
CA MET A 353 3.62 8.75 -2.91
C MET A 353 2.69 9.01 -1.72
N ARG A 354 3.11 9.84 -0.76
CA ARG A 354 2.29 10.23 0.40
C ARG A 354 1.04 10.99 -0.03
N GLY A 355 1.18 11.98 -0.91
CA GLY A 355 0.02 12.70 -1.45
C GLY A 355 -0.97 11.78 -2.18
N ILE A 356 -0.50 10.79 -2.95
CA ILE A 356 -1.37 9.81 -3.62
C ILE A 356 -2.17 9.00 -2.59
N HIS A 357 -1.50 8.45 -1.58
CA HIS A 357 -2.15 7.59 -0.58
C HIS A 357 -3.15 8.35 0.29
N TYR A 358 -2.81 9.56 0.72
CA TYR A 358 -3.69 10.35 1.57
C TYR A 358 -4.88 10.88 0.77
N THR A 359 -4.68 11.25 -0.50
CA THR A 359 -5.78 11.57 -1.40
C THR A 359 -6.70 10.35 -1.56
N ALA A 360 -6.14 9.16 -1.84
CA ALA A 360 -6.93 7.94 -1.98
C ALA A 360 -7.70 7.58 -0.70
N ALA A 361 -7.12 7.80 0.48
CA ALA A 361 -7.78 7.56 1.76
C ALA A 361 -8.95 8.52 1.99
N ALA A 362 -8.75 9.82 1.82
CA ALA A 362 -9.79 10.82 1.98
C ALA A 362 -10.93 10.67 0.97
N VAL A 363 -10.61 10.40 -0.30
CA VAL A 363 -11.67 10.16 -1.30
C VAL A 363 -12.38 8.83 -1.08
N SER A 364 -11.74 7.86 -0.42
CA SER A 364 -12.43 6.65 0.07
C SER A 364 -13.42 7.00 1.18
N ASP A 365 -13.05 7.82 2.15
CA ASP A 365 -13.96 8.28 3.20
C ASP A 365 -15.18 9.01 2.61
N ILE A 366 -14.96 9.91 1.64
CA ILE A 366 -16.02 10.60 0.90
C ILE A 366 -16.92 9.60 0.16
N ALA A 367 -16.34 8.63 -0.55
CA ALA A 367 -17.09 7.64 -1.32
C ALA A 367 -18.05 6.81 -0.44
N HIS A 368 -17.70 6.58 0.83
CA HIS A 368 -18.51 5.79 1.76
C HIS A 368 -19.52 6.63 2.55
N ARG A 369 -19.19 7.88 2.91
CA ARG A 369 -19.95 8.64 3.92
C ARG A 369 -20.62 9.91 3.40
N HIS A 370 -20.20 10.47 2.25
CA HIS A 370 -20.74 11.76 1.81
C HIS A 370 -22.27 11.69 1.61
N PRO A 371 -23.06 12.68 2.06
CA PRO A 371 -24.53 12.61 2.00
C PRO A 371 -25.06 12.62 0.56
N ASP A 372 -24.42 13.37 -0.35
CA ASP A 372 -24.78 13.42 -1.77
C ASP A 372 -24.31 12.15 -2.53
N PRO A 373 -25.21 11.37 -3.16
CA PRO A 373 -24.87 10.24 -4.00
C PRO A 373 -23.92 10.54 -5.16
N ASN A 374 -24.01 11.73 -5.78
CA ASN A 374 -23.15 12.07 -6.91
C ASN A 374 -21.69 12.26 -6.46
N ALA A 375 -21.48 12.98 -5.35
CA ALA A 375 -20.16 13.10 -4.75
C ALA A 375 -19.57 11.73 -4.34
N ARG A 376 -20.40 10.81 -3.82
CA ARG A 376 -19.96 9.44 -3.54
C ARG A 376 -19.51 8.72 -4.81
N TYR A 377 -20.27 8.86 -5.89
CA TYR A 377 -19.93 8.26 -7.19
C TYR A 377 -18.62 8.80 -7.76
N GLU A 378 -18.46 10.13 -7.82
CA GLU A 378 -17.22 10.76 -8.31
C GLU A 378 -15.99 10.36 -7.48
N ALA A 379 -16.15 10.34 -6.16
CA ALA A 379 -15.11 9.88 -5.25
C ALA A 379 -14.76 8.40 -5.47
N SER A 380 -15.77 7.54 -5.69
CA SER A 380 -15.55 6.12 -5.98
C SER A 380 -14.75 5.89 -7.27
N GLN A 381 -15.02 6.68 -8.33
CA GLN A 381 -14.25 6.61 -9.57
C GLN A 381 -12.78 7.00 -9.33
N ARG A 382 -12.55 8.02 -8.50
CA ARG A 382 -11.19 8.47 -8.17
C ARG A 382 -10.42 7.43 -7.36
N VAL A 383 -11.04 6.83 -6.34
CA VAL A 383 -10.43 5.72 -5.57
C VAL A 383 -10.09 4.55 -6.49
N GLU A 384 -11.04 4.15 -7.34
CA GLU A 384 -10.85 3.07 -8.30
C GLU A 384 -9.65 3.34 -9.23
N PHE A 385 -9.51 4.55 -9.75
CA PHE A 385 -8.41 4.92 -10.64
C PHE A 385 -7.06 5.02 -9.92
N LEU A 386 -7.04 5.59 -8.71
CA LEU A 386 -5.81 5.74 -7.93
C LEU A 386 -5.31 4.41 -7.36
N THR A 387 -6.18 3.44 -7.09
CA THR A 387 -5.79 2.16 -6.47
C THR A 387 -4.67 1.42 -7.22
N PRO A 388 -4.75 1.14 -8.54
CA PRO A 388 -3.67 0.47 -9.25
C PRO A 388 -2.39 1.33 -9.36
N ILE A 389 -2.51 2.67 -9.34
CA ILE A 389 -1.35 3.58 -9.31
C ILE A 389 -0.67 3.54 -7.94
N ALA A 390 -1.44 3.65 -6.86
CA ALA A 390 -0.98 3.56 -5.49
C ALA A 390 -0.30 2.21 -5.24
N LYS A 391 -0.90 1.10 -5.65
CA LYS A 391 -0.28 -0.22 -5.50
C LYS A 391 0.91 -0.39 -6.44
N GLY A 392 0.70 -0.23 -7.74
CA GLY A 392 1.70 -0.59 -8.74
C GLY A 392 2.90 0.35 -8.78
N TRP A 393 2.66 1.64 -8.99
CA TRP A 393 3.76 2.61 -9.14
C TRP A 393 4.48 2.90 -7.82
N CYS A 394 3.75 3.05 -6.71
CA CYS A 394 4.41 3.39 -5.43
C CYS A 394 5.24 2.23 -4.88
N THR A 395 4.87 0.96 -5.15
CA THR A 395 5.70 -0.17 -4.72
C THR A 395 6.98 -0.31 -5.54
N GLU A 396 6.90 -0.12 -6.86
CA GLU A 396 8.10 -0.09 -7.73
C GLU A 396 9.03 1.09 -7.37
N LEU A 397 8.46 2.29 -7.16
CA LEU A 397 9.25 3.44 -6.70
C LEU A 397 9.81 3.23 -5.29
N GLY A 398 9.05 2.59 -4.39
CA GLY A 398 9.50 2.26 -3.05
C GLY A 398 10.70 1.32 -3.06
N GLN A 399 10.65 0.27 -3.89
CA GLN A 399 11.79 -0.63 -4.10
C GLN A 399 12.99 0.10 -4.71
N HIS A 400 12.77 0.97 -5.69
CA HIS A 400 13.84 1.78 -6.27
C HIS A 400 14.50 2.68 -5.21
N ILE A 401 13.70 3.37 -4.40
CA ILE A 401 14.19 4.22 -3.32
C ILE A 401 14.96 3.42 -2.27
N ALA A 402 14.49 2.23 -1.87
CA ALA A 402 15.25 1.36 -0.97
C ALA A 402 16.62 0.98 -1.56
N SER A 403 16.70 0.72 -2.88
CA SER A 403 17.95 0.50 -3.60
C SER A 403 18.86 1.74 -3.60
N LEU A 404 18.30 2.94 -3.82
CA LEU A 404 19.07 4.19 -3.67
C LEU A 404 19.58 4.37 -2.24
N GLY A 405 18.81 3.94 -1.24
CA GLY A 405 19.23 3.92 0.16
C GLY A 405 20.50 3.09 0.36
N VAL A 406 20.56 1.89 -0.22
CA VAL A 406 21.79 1.07 -0.25
C VAL A 406 22.93 1.82 -0.95
N GLN A 407 22.66 2.43 -2.11
CA GLN A 407 23.66 3.16 -2.90
C GLN A 407 24.29 4.34 -2.12
N VAL A 408 23.50 5.08 -1.34
CA VAL A 408 24.00 6.20 -0.50
C VAL A 408 24.97 5.71 0.58
N HIS A 409 24.80 4.48 1.08
CA HIS A 409 25.73 3.90 2.06
C HIS A 409 27.05 3.42 1.44
N GLY A 410 27.14 3.33 0.10
CA GLY A 410 28.29 2.76 -0.60
C GLY A 410 28.49 1.28 -0.22
N GLY A 411 29.74 0.85 -0.03
CA GLY A 411 30.03 -0.54 0.36
C GLY A 411 29.34 -0.98 1.64
N MET A 412 29.12 -0.07 2.60
CA MET A 412 28.41 -0.36 3.85
C MET A 412 26.93 -0.69 3.61
N GLY A 413 26.32 -0.22 2.51
CA GLY A 413 24.94 -0.54 2.18
C GLY A 413 24.72 -2.02 1.87
N TYR A 414 25.78 -2.74 1.50
CA TYR A 414 25.75 -4.16 1.20
C TYR A 414 26.07 -5.04 2.42
N ILE A 415 26.38 -4.42 3.57
CA ILE A 415 26.69 -5.10 4.83
C ILE A 415 25.42 -5.15 5.68
N GLU A 416 24.95 -6.36 5.99
CA GLU A 416 23.68 -6.61 6.66
C GLU A 416 23.58 -5.90 8.03
N GLU A 417 24.69 -5.80 8.77
CA GLU A 417 24.76 -5.13 10.09
C GLU A 417 24.34 -3.65 10.05
N THR A 418 24.38 -3.02 8.87
CA THR A 418 23.87 -1.65 8.72
C THR A 418 22.34 -1.59 8.70
N GLY A 419 21.66 -2.64 8.26
CA GLY A 419 20.22 -2.67 8.03
C GLY A 419 19.75 -2.07 6.70
N ALA A 420 20.61 -1.41 5.93
CA ALA A 420 20.19 -0.79 4.66
C ALA A 420 19.71 -1.85 3.64
N ALA A 421 20.39 -3.00 3.59
CA ALA A 421 20.03 -4.12 2.72
C ALA A 421 18.66 -4.73 3.06
N GLN A 422 18.28 -4.74 4.35
CA GLN A 422 16.99 -5.26 4.79
C GLN A 422 15.84 -4.51 4.10
N HIS A 423 15.90 -3.18 4.05
CA HIS A 423 14.81 -2.38 3.44
C HIS A 423 14.62 -2.71 1.96
N LEU A 424 15.69 -3.03 1.23
CA LEU A 424 15.59 -3.48 -0.17
C LEU A 424 14.98 -4.88 -0.28
N ARG A 425 15.40 -5.82 0.58
CA ARG A 425 14.84 -7.18 0.62
C ARG A 425 13.34 -7.15 0.94
N ASP A 426 12.98 -6.39 1.96
CA ASP A 426 11.60 -6.22 2.43
C ASP A 426 10.73 -5.55 1.37
N ALA A 427 11.21 -4.49 0.70
CA ALA A 427 10.45 -3.79 -0.34
C ALA A 427 10.08 -4.69 -1.52
N ARG A 428 10.87 -5.73 -1.83
CA ARG A 428 10.69 -6.51 -3.06
C ARG A 428 9.34 -7.23 -3.14
N ILE A 429 8.81 -7.69 -2.01
CA ILE A 429 7.54 -8.44 -2.02
C ILE A 429 6.34 -7.54 -2.39
N THR A 430 6.45 -6.23 -2.13
CA THR A 430 5.35 -5.28 -2.33
C THR A 430 4.93 -5.16 -3.80
N THR A 431 5.85 -5.38 -4.74
CA THR A 431 5.54 -5.37 -6.18
C THR A 431 4.94 -6.68 -6.69
N ILE A 432 4.90 -7.72 -5.84
CA ILE A 432 4.52 -9.09 -6.22
C ILE A 432 3.15 -9.46 -5.67
N TYR A 433 2.95 -9.42 -4.35
CA TYR A 433 1.68 -9.85 -3.75
C TYR A 433 0.54 -8.84 -3.97
N GLU A 434 -0.68 -9.24 -3.63
CA GLU A 434 -1.90 -8.47 -3.87
C GLU A 434 -2.09 -8.02 -5.33
N GLY A 435 -1.52 -8.83 -6.25
CA GLY A 435 -1.49 -8.61 -7.68
C GLY A 435 -0.21 -7.90 -8.11
N THR A 436 0.59 -8.56 -8.95
CA THR A 436 1.86 -8.05 -9.47
C THR A 436 1.71 -6.69 -10.17
N THR A 437 2.82 -5.97 -10.39
CA THR A 437 2.83 -4.71 -11.16
C THR A 437 2.10 -4.84 -12.50
N ALA A 438 2.29 -5.95 -13.22
CA ALA A 438 1.58 -6.21 -14.47
C ALA A 438 0.06 -6.39 -14.28
N ILE A 439 -0.38 -7.02 -13.18
CA ILE A 439 -1.82 -7.13 -12.86
C ILE A 439 -2.43 -5.76 -12.56
N GLN A 440 -1.73 -4.89 -11.81
CA GLN A 440 -2.20 -3.53 -11.55
C GLN A 440 -2.25 -2.69 -12.82
N ALA A 441 -1.21 -2.80 -13.65
CA ALA A 441 -1.14 -2.12 -14.92
C ALA A 441 -2.28 -2.54 -15.86
N ASN A 442 -2.56 -3.85 -15.93
CA ASN A 442 -3.69 -4.40 -16.68
C ASN A 442 -5.05 -3.96 -16.12
N ASP A 443 -5.18 -3.84 -14.79
CA ASP A 443 -6.38 -3.28 -14.17
C ASP A 443 -6.59 -1.80 -14.55
N LEU A 444 -5.52 -0.99 -14.48
CA LEU A 444 -5.53 0.41 -14.88
C LEU A 444 -5.98 0.55 -16.34
N ILE A 445 -5.28 -0.10 -17.28
CA ILE A 445 -5.63 0.05 -18.71
C ILE A 445 -7.01 -0.56 -19.00
N GLY A 446 -7.27 -1.79 -18.55
CA GLY A 446 -8.45 -2.53 -18.98
C GLY A 446 -9.73 -2.05 -18.31
N ARG A 447 -9.70 -1.88 -16.98
CA ARG A 447 -10.88 -1.58 -16.18
C ARG A 447 -11.06 -0.10 -15.88
N LYS A 448 -9.98 0.67 -15.78
CA LYS A 448 -10.04 2.09 -15.37
C LYS A 448 -9.90 3.08 -16.53
N ILE A 449 -9.36 2.66 -17.68
CA ILE A 449 -9.24 3.50 -18.89
C ILE A 449 -10.14 2.98 -20.02
N LEU A 450 -10.01 1.71 -20.43
CA LEU A 450 -10.71 1.23 -21.62
C LEU A 450 -12.21 1.02 -21.40
N ARG A 451 -12.63 0.65 -20.17
CA ARG A 451 -14.04 0.39 -19.82
C ARG A 451 -14.95 1.59 -20.09
N ASP A 452 -14.50 2.80 -19.78
CA ASP A 452 -15.24 4.05 -19.97
C ASP A 452 -14.69 4.89 -21.14
N LYS A 453 -13.86 4.27 -22.01
CA LYS A 453 -13.22 4.90 -23.16
C LYS A 453 -12.38 6.15 -22.80
N GLY A 454 -11.72 6.11 -21.64
CA GLY A 454 -10.79 7.13 -21.17
C GLY A 454 -11.46 8.34 -20.51
N ALA A 455 -12.80 8.35 -20.38
CA ALA A 455 -13.54 9.51 -19.92
C ALA A 455 -13.03 10.03 -18.57
N PHE A 456 -12.95 9.16 -17.54
CA PHE A 456 -12.49 9.57 -16.22
C PHE A 456 -11.00 9.94 -16.21
N ALA A 457 -10.17 9.24 -16.99
CA ALA A 457 -8.75 9.56 -17.12
C ALA A 457 -8.55 10.99 -17.67
N HIS A 458 -9.30 11.38 -18.69
CA HIS A 458 -9.27 12.75 -19.22
C HIS A 458 -9.77 13.79 -18.21
N THR A 459 -10.80 13.48 -17.42
CA THR A 459 -11.25 14.37 -16.33
C THR A 459 -10.11 14.66 -15.36
N MET A 460 -9.43 13.63 -14.86
CA MET A 460 -8.31 13.86 -13.94
C MET A 460 -7.15 14.61 -14.61
N LEU A 461 -6.80 14.26 -15.85
CA LEU A 461 -5.70 14.94 -16.56
C LEU A 461 -6.02 16.41 -16.86
N ALA A 462 -7.29 16.75 -17.07
CA ALA A 462 -7.73 18.13 -17.22
C ALA A 462 -7.60 18.92 -15.90
N GLU A 463 -7.93 18.32 -14.75
CA GLU A 463 -7.70 18.93 -13.43
C GLU A 463 -6.20 19.21 -13.21
N ILE A 464 -5.34 18.24 -13.53
CA ILE A 464 -3.88 18.36 -13.43
C ILE A 464 -3.38 19.49 -14.35
N ALA A 465 -3.88 19.56 -15.58
CA ALA A 465 -3.55 20.63 -16.51
C ALA A 465 -4.03 22.01 -16.01
N GLY A 466 -5.18 22.07 -15.33
CA GLY A 466 -5.69 23.26 -14.69
C GLY A 466 -4.75 23.81 -13.62
N LEU A 467 -4.30 22.95 -12.69
CA LEU A 467 -3.29 23.32 -11.70
C LEU A 467 -1.97 23.73 -12.35
N ALA A 468 -1.54 23.00 -13.38
CA ALA A 468 -0.32 23.31 -14.13
C ALA A 468 -0.37 24.72 -14.73
N ALA A 469 -1.52 25.12 -15.30
CA ALA A 469 -1.73 26.46 -15.83
C ALA A 469 -1.71 27.54 -14.72
N GLU A 470 -2.35 27.28 -13.58
CA GLU A 470 -2.33 28.17 -12.41
C GLU A 470 -0.89 28.44 -11.94
N LEU A 471 -0.10 27.38 -11.77
CA LEU A 471 1.30 27.48 -11.32
C LEU A 471 2.20 28.18 -12.34
N SER A 472 1.95 27.92 -13.63
CA SER A 472 2.67 28.57 -14.74
C SER A 472 2.41 30.08 -14.81
N ALA A 473 1.22 30.53 -14.41
CA ALA A 473 0.86 31.95 -14.35
C ALA A 473 1.41 32.68 -13.11
N GLY A 474 1.90 31.94 -12.10
CA GLY A 474 2.46 32.51 -10.88
C GLY A 474 3.78 33.27 -11.11
N GLY A 475 4.16 34.13 -10.15
CA GLY A 475 5.37 34.98 -10.27
C GLY A 475 6.69 34.34 -9.82
N LEU A 476 6.68 33.11 -9.29
CA LEU A 476 7.88 32.44 -8.78
C LEU A 476 8.42 31.45 -9.82
N ALA A 477 9.66 31.65 -10.29
CA ALA A 477 10.26 30.86 -11.36
C ALA A 477 10.21 29.34 -11.14
N SER A 478 10.42 28.87 -9.90
CA SER A 478 10.33 27.44 -9.58
C SER A 478 8.93 26.85 -9.74
N LEU A 479 7.88 27.64 -9.46
CA LEU A 479 6.49 27.22 -9.68
C LEU A 479 6.14 27.27 -11.16
N GLN A 480 6.66 28.25 -11.90
CA GLN A 480 6.47 28.31 -13.35
C GLN A 480 7.06 27.08 -14.04
N ALA A 481 8.29 26.71 -13.69
CA ALA A 481 8.93 25.49 -14.18
C ALA A 481 8.14 24.23 -13.79
N THR A 482 7.67 24.16 -12.54
CA THR A 482 6.82 23.05 -12.06
C THR A 482 5.53 22.93 -12.88
N GLY A 483 4.83 24.04 -13.10
CA GLY A 483 3.61 24.11 -13.91
C GLY A 483 3.86 23.68 -15.35
N GLN A 484 4.92 24.17 -15.99
CA GLN A 484 5.26 23.81 -17.37
C GLN A 484 5.52 22.30 -17.52
N ARG A 485 6.36 21.73 -16.65
CA ARG A 485 6.69 20.30 -16.68
C ARG A 485 5.47 19.42 -16.38
N LEU A 486 4.59 19.86 -15.47
CA LEU A 486 3.35 19.15 -15.16
C LEU A 486 2.39 19.16 -16.34
N ALA A 487 2.25 20.29 -17.04
CA ALA A 487 1.43 20.40 -18.24
C ALA A 487 1.93 19.47 -19.37
N GLU A 488 3.24 19.41 -19.58
CA GLU A 488 3.86 18.50 -20.55
C GLU A 488 3.58 17.03 -20.21
N GLY A 489 3.73 16.65 -18.94
CA GLY A 489 3.42 15.30 -18.45
C GLY A 489 1.94 14.93 -18.60
N ALA A 490 1.03 15.83 -18.23
CA ALA A 490 -0.42 15.62 -18.39
C ALA A 490 -0.81 15.46 -19.86
N ALA A 491 -0.20 16.24 -20.76
CA ALA A 491 -0.44 16.12 -22.20
C ALA A 491 0.11 14.79 -22.76
N ALA A 492 1.27 14.32 -22.29
CA ALA A 492 1.80 13.02 -22.66
C ALA A 492 0.88 11.87 -22.21
N ALA A 493 0.38 11.93 -20.98
CA ALA A 493 -0.59 10.96 -20.46
C ALA A 493 -1.89 10.93 -21.28
N ALA A 494 -2.42 12.10 -21.65
CA ALA A 494 -3.63 12.20 -22.45
C ALA A 494 -3.47 11.53 -23.82
N ARG A 495 -2.33 11.77 -24.50
CA ARG A 495 -2.03 11.10 -25.77
C ARG A 495 -1.90 9.59 -25.65
N VAL A 496 -1.36 9.09 -24.54
CA VAL A 496 -1.33 7.65 -24.25
C VAL A 496 -2.73 7.08 -24.04
N VAL A 497 -3.60 7.79 -23.32
CA VAL A 497 -5.02 7.39 -23.15
C VAL A 497 -5.72 7.32 -24.51
N ASP A 498 -5.59 8.36 -25.33
CA ASP A 498 -6.20 8.42 -26.67
C ASP A 498 -5.71 7.25 -27.54
N TRP A 499 -4.40 6.99 -27.52
CA TRP A 499 -3.80 5.88 -28.27
C TRP A 499 -4.31 4.52 -27.79
N LEU A 500 -4.38 4.29 -26.47
CA LEU A 500 -4.91 3.05 -25.89
C LEU A 500 -6.35 2.81 -26.32
N VAL A 501 -7.20 3.83 -26.22
CA VAL A 501 -8.61 3.76 -26.63
C VAL A 501 -8.75 3.47 -28.12
N GLY A 502 -7.92 4.08 -28.96
CA GLY A 502 -7.91 3.84 -30.40
C GLY A 502 -7.44 2.44 -30.78
N VAL A 503 -6.36 1.94 -30.14
CA VAL A 503 -5.70 0.69 -30.56
C VAL A 503 -6.32 -0.55 -29.95
N ALA A 504 -6.96 -0.47 -28.77
CA ALA A 504 -7.41 -1.66 -28.04
C ALA A 504 -8.47 -2.48 -28.78
N GLY A 505 -9.33 -1.83 -29.58
CA GLY A 505 -10.32 -2.53 -30.41
C GLY A 505 -9.72 -3.24 -31.62
N GLU A 506 -8.64 -2.71 -32.17
CA GLU A 506 -7.97 -3.23 -33.37
C GLU A 506 -6.90 -4.27 -33.03
N ASN A 507 -6.11 -4.02 -31.97
CA ASN A 507 -5.04 -4.89 -31.53
C ASN A 507 -4.93 -4.94 -29.99
N PRO A 508 -5.72 -5.79 -29.33
CA PRO A 508 -5.72 -5.94 -27.87
C PRO A 508 -4.35 -6.34 -27.29
N ARG A 509 -3.54 -7.10 -28.05
CA ARG A 509 -2.21 -7.52 -27.60
C ARG A 509 -1.25 -6.33 -27.48
N LEU A 510 -1.37 -5.37 -28.40
CA LEU A 510 -0.55 -4.17 -28.40
C LEU A 510 -0.88 -3.26 -27.21
N ALA A 511 -2.17 -3.12 -26.88
CA ALA A 511 -2.61 -2.40 -25.68
C ALA A 511 -2.10 -3.08 -24.40
N ALA A 512 -2.14 -4.42 -24.32
CA ALA A 512 -1.63 -5.17 -23.17
C ALA A 512 -0.11 -5.05 -23.02
N ALA A 513 0.65 -5.03 -24.12
CA ALA A 513 2.10 -4.83 -24.10
C ALA A 513 2.52 -3.45 -23.55
N ALA A 514 1.64 -2.45 -23.65
CA ALA A 514 1.85 -1.10 -23.14
C ALA A 514 1.57 -0.92 -21.63
N ALA A 515 1.08 -1.96 -20.95
CA ALA A 515 0.46 -1.82 -19.64
C ALA A 515 1.39 -1.18 -18.59
N VAL A 516 2.54 -1.79 -18.30
CA VAL A 516 3.44 -1.33 -17.23
C VAL A 516 4.03 0.06 -17.52
N PRO A 517 4.54 0.36 -18.74
CA PRO A 517 4.97 1.72 -19.06
C PRO A 517 3.86 2.78 -18.95
N THR A 518 2.60 2.41 -19.21
CA THR A 518 1.45 3.30 -18.99
C THR A 518 1.21 3.56 -17.51
N LEU A 519 1.28 2.52 -16.68
CA LEU A 519 1.17 2.64 -15.22
C LEU A 519 2.25 3.56 -14.66
N ASP A 520 3.49 3.42 -15.11
CA ASP A 520 4.61 4.26 -14.67
C ASP A 520 4.40 5.72 -15.06
N LEU A 521 3.96 5.97 -16.29
CA LEU A 521 3.66 7.32 -16.78
C LEU A 521 2.55 7.96 -15.92
N MET A 522 1.44 7.24 -15.73
CA MET A 522 0.32 7.72 -14.92
C MET A 522 0.73 7.98 -13.47
N GLY A 523 1.58 7.13 -12.89
CA GLY A 523 2.13 7.32 -11.55
C GLY A 523 3.01 8.55 -11.43
N ILE A 524 3.89 8.81 -12.40
CA ILE A 524 4.72 10.03 -12.44
C ILE A 524 3.85 11.29 -12.52
N VAL A 525 2.81 11.28 -13.36
CA VAL A 525 1.93 12.43 -13.53
C VAL A 525 1.04 12.64 -12.30
N ALA A 526 0.49 11.57 -11.72
CA ALA A 526 -0.26 11.63 -10.47
C ALA A 526 0.61 12.10 -9.30
N GLY A 527 1.85 11.62 -9.19
CA GLY A 527 2.80 12.07 -8.19
C GLY A 527 3.19 13.54 -8.38
N GLY A 528 3.41 13.95 -9.63
CA GLY A 528 3.65 15.35 -10.02
C GLY A 528 2.51 16.28 -9.62
N HIS A 529 1.26 15.83 -9.79
CA HIS A 529 0.07 16.57 -9.33
C HIS A 529 0.11 16.81 -7.82
N GLN A 530 0.43 15.79 -7.03
CA GLN A 530 0.44 15.88 -5.56
C GLN A 530 1.52 16.83 -5.04
N VAL A 531 2.75 16.76 -5.56
CA VAL A 531 3.81 17.69 -5.14
C VAL A 531 3.56 19.11 -5.65
N ALA A 532 2.89 19.28 -6.79
CA ALA A 532 2.48 20.59 -7.29
C ALA A 532 1.38 21.22 -6.42
N LEU A 533 0.40 20.45 -5.95
CA LEU A 533 -0.59 20.91 -4.97
C LEU A 533 0.09 21.36 -3.67
N ALA A 534 1.00 20.54 -3.15
CA ALA A 534 1.80 20.90 -1.97
C ALA A 534 2.61 22.19 -2.19
N ALA A 535 3.18 22.38 -3.38
CA ALA A 535 3.93 23.59 -3.73
C ALA A 535 3.05 24.84 -3.77
N ARG A 536 1.84 24.74 -4.33
CA ARG A 536 0.84 25.82 -4.33
C ARG A 536 0.51 26.26 -2.90
N ILE A 537 0.21 25.29 -2.02
CA ILE A 537 -0.11 25.54 -0.61
C ILE A 537 1.09 26.14 0.12
N ALA A 538 2.29 25.59 -0.10
CA ALA A 538 3.52 26.09 0.50
C ALA A 538 3.79 27.55 0.12
N LYS A 539 3.56 27.93 -1.15
CA LYS A 539 3.66 29.32 -1.58
C LYS A 539 2.69 30.24 -0.83
N MET A 540 1.43 29.83 -0.70
CA MET A 540 0.43 30.60 0.05
C MET A 540 0.81 30.73 1.54
N ALA A 541 1.34 29.67 2.14
CA ALA A 541 1.83 29.67 3.51
C ALA A 541 3.02 30.64 3.71
N MET A 542 3.97 30.65 2.78
CA MET A 542 5.11 31.56 2.80
C MET A 542 4.68 33.02 2.62
N ASP A 543 3.77 33.31 1.69
CA ASP A 543 3.26 34.67 1.46
C ASP A 543 2.49 35.22 2.66
N SER A 544 1.84 34.34 3.43
CA SER A 544 1.16 34.67 4.69
C SER A 544 2.09 34.66 5.91
N GLY A 545 3.40 34.44 5.73
CA GLY A 545 4.39 34.49 6.80
C GLY A 545 4.39 33.28 7.74
N ARG A 546 3.80 32.14 7.34
CA ARG A 546 3.71 30.91 8.16
C ARG A 546 4.97 30.01 8.11
N ASP A 547 5.97 30.35 7.30
CA ASP A 547 7.18 29.52 7.12
C ASP A 547 8.28 29.88 8.12
N HIS A 548 8.12 29.42 9.37
CA HIS A 548 9.05 29.72 10.46
C HIS A 548 10.25 28.77 10.53
N ASP A 549 10.10 27.54 10.04
CA ASP A 549 11.08 26.45 10.14
C ASP A 549 11.69 26.05 8.76
N GLY A 550 11.25 26.70 7.68
CA GLY A 550 11.67 26.41 6.31
C GLY A 550 11.01 25.16 5.71
N PHE A 551 9.99 24.60 6.37
CA PHE A 551 9.24 23.44 5.86
C PHE A 551 8.57 23.74 4.52
N TYR A 552 7.90 24.89 4.38
CA TYR A 552 7.19 25.23 3.15
C TYR A 552 8.17 25.57 2.02
N ALA A 553 9.28 26.26 2.33
CA ALA A 553 10.36 26.44 1.36
C ALA A 553 10.92 25.08 0.86
N ALA A 554 11.04 24.08 1.73
CA ALA A 554 11.47 22.74 1.34
C ALA A 554 10.44 22.03 0.43
N LYS A 555 9.14 22.23 0.64
CA LYS A 555 8.07 21.72 -0.25
C LYS A 555 8.17 22.29 -1.66
N LEU A 556 8.37 23.61 -1.78
CA LEU A 556 8.62 24.25 -3.08
C LEU A 556 9.86 23.68 -3.79
N ALA A 557 10.97 23.53 -3.06
CA ALA A 557 12.21 22.99 -3.61
C ALA A 557 12.06 21.53 -4.07
N THR A 558 11.31 20.73 -3.32
CA THR A 558 11.09 19.31 -3.61
C THR A 558 10.17 19.13 -4.81
N ALA A 559 9.11 19.93 -4.92
CA ALA A 559 8.23 19.92 -6.09
C ALA A 559 8.96 20.36 -7.37
N HIS A 560 9.79 21.40 -7.28
CA HIS A 560 10.61 21.83 -8.42
C HIS A 560 11.63 20.76 -8.82
N PHE A 561 12.26 20.08 -7.85
CA PHE A 561 13.15 18.96 -8.15
C PHE A 561 12.39 17.83 -8.88
N TYR A 562 11.20 17.46 -8.39
CA TYR A 562 10.36 16.44 -9.03
C TYR A 562 10.00 16.83 -10.47
N ALA A 563 9.65 18.10 -10.68
CA ALA A 563 9.34 18.64 -12.00
C ALA A 563 10.48 18.52 -13.00
N GLU A 564 11.72 18.72 -12.56
CA GLU A 564 12.88 18.65 -13.45
C GLU A 564 13.48 17.23 -13.59
N HIS A 565 13.17 16.30 -12.68
CA HIS A 565 13.83 14.98 -12.65
C HIS A 565 12.88 13.78 -12.88
N PHE A 566 11.61 13.90 -12.51
CA PHE A 566 10.61 12.84 -12.69
C PHE A 566 9.71 13.12 -13.89
N LEU A 567 9.09 14.30 -13.94
CA LEU A 567 8.11 14.63 -15.00
C LEU A 567 8.65 14.51 -16.44
N PRO A 568 9.93 14.78 -16.76
CA PRO A 568 10.45 14.57 -18.11
C PRO A 568 10.41 13.10 -18.57
N GLN A 569 10.39 12.15 -17.63
CA GLN A 569 10.28 10.73 -17.93
C GLN A 569 8.91 10.38 -18.53
N ALA A 570 7.85 11.14 -18.25
CA ALA A 570 6.52 10.91 -18.82
C ALA A 570 6.54 10.99 -20.36
N SER A 571 7.23 11.99 -20.92
CA SER A 571 7.41 12.14 -22.37
C SER A 571 8.28 11.02 -22.98
N ALA A 572 9.22 10.47 -22.22
CA ALA A 572 10.00 9.32 -22.67
C ALA A 572 9.14 8.05 -22.68
N LEU A 573 8.35 7.82 -21.62
CA LEU A 573 7.43 6.70 -21.49
C LEU A 573 6.31 6.74 -22.54
N GLU A 574 5.82 7.92 -22.92
CA GLU A 574 4.87 8.07 -24.03
C GLU A 574 5.40 7.41 -25.31
N ARG A 575 6.67 7.64 -25.65
CA ARG A 575 7.30 7.03 -26.83
C ARG A 575 7.43 5.52 -26.67
N THR A 576 7.79 5.05 -25.47
CA THR A 576 7.84 3.61 -25.14
C THR A 576 6.47 2.96 -25.33
N VAL A 577 5.40 3.61 -24.87
CA VAL A 577 4.02 3.11 -25.01
C VAL A 577 3.58 3.11 -26.47
N ILE A 578 3.62 4.26 -27.14
CA ILE A 578 3.01 4.42 -28.47
C ILE A 578 3.82 3.73 -29.56
N SER A 579 5.15 3.89 -29.54
CA SER A 579 6.04 3.36 -30.57
C SER A 579 6.70 2.03 -30.17
N GLY A 580 7.05 1.87 -28.89
CA GLY A 580 7.78 0.70 -28.40
C GLY A 580 6.94 -0.55 -28.25
N SER A 581 5.64 -0.44 -27.94
CA SER A 581 4.80 -1.62 -27.65
C SER A 581 4.74 -2.65 -28.79
N ALA A 582 4.92 -2.21 -30.04
CA ALA A 582 4.94 -3.10 -31.20
C ALA A 582 6.14 -4.05 -31.24
N THR A 583 7.23 -3.72 -30.53
CA THR A 583 8.46 -4.52 -30.53
C THR A 583 8.42 -5.65 -29.50
N VAL A 584 7.52 -5.59 -28.52
CA VAL A 584 7.45 -6.54 -27.39
C VAL A 584 7.22 -7.98 -27.86
N MET A 585 6.38 -8.16 -28.89
CA MET A 585 6.02 -9.47 -29.45
C MET A 585 6.72 -9.75 -30.78
N ALA A 586 7.78 -9.01 -31.11
CA ALA A 586 8.41 -9.10 -32.43
C ALA A 586 9.39 -10.28 -32.56
N VAL A 587 9.91 -10.79 -31.45
CA VAL A 587 10.78 -11.98 -31.44
C VAL A 587 9.90 -13.23 -31.33
N ASP A 588 10.18 -14.21 -32.18
CA ASP A 588 9.49 -15.50 -32.16
C ASP A 588 9.69 -16.22 -30.82
N GLU A 589 8.63 -16.84 -30.30
CA GLU A 589 8.66 -17.54 -29.01
C GLU A 589 9.68 -18.68 -28.98
N ALA A 590 10.00 -19.32 -30.12
CA ALA A 590 11.02 -20.36 -30.17
C ALA A 590 12.46 -19.83 -29.99
N ILE A 591 12.66 -18.50 -30.06
CA ILE A 591 13.97 -17.85 -29.91
C ILE A 591 14.16 -17.27 -28.51
N LEU A 592 13.08 -16.79 -27.86
CA LEU A 592 13.07 -16.30 -26.48
C LEU A 592 13.27 -17.45 -25.48
#